data_AF-U9VMJ7-F1
#
_entry.id   AF-U9VMJ7-F1
#
_cell.length_a   1.000
_cell.length_b   1.000
_cell.length_c   1.000
_cell.angle_alpha   90.00
_cell.angle_beta   90.00
_cell.angle_gamma   90.00
#
_symmetry.space_group_name_H-M   'P 1'
#
loop_
_entity.id
_entity.type
_entity.pdbx_description
1 polymer ?
#
loop_
_entity_poly.entity_id
_entity_poly.type
_entity_poly.pdbx_seq_one_letter_code
_entity_poly.pdbx_strand_id
1 'polypeptide(L)' 'MALRRVLQTEPQLLDQVAEQGWRLPTGELALLLGREELTGDVFECYGYRFTRGDEGDLAISWRVEKVSS' A
#
# COMPACT_ATOMS: atom_id res chain seq x y z
N MET A 1 1.48 -27.58 -12.78
CA MET A 1 2.41 -26.43 -12.82
C MET A 1 1.60 -25.17 -12.49
N ALA A 2 1.39 -24.87 -11.21
CA ALA A 2 0.72 -23.64 -10.79
C ALA A 2 1.80 -22.61 -10.47
N LEU A 3 1.95 -21.62 -11.34
CA LEU A 3 2.79 -20.44 -11.11
C LEU A 3 2.23 -19.69 -9.90
N ARG A 4 2.67 -20.08 -8.69
CA ARG A 4 2.70 -19.18 -7.54
C ARG A 4 3.70 -18.09 -7.90
N ARG A 5 3.28 -17.13 -8.73
CA ARG A 5 3.97 -15.84 -8.86
C ARG A 5 3.82 -15.20 -7.50
N VAL A 6 4.87 -15.41 -6.72
CA VAL A 6 5.28 -14.54 -5.65
C VAL A 6 5.35 -13.15 -6.26
N LEU A 7 4.25 -12.39 -6.17
CA LEU A 7 4.31 -10.95 -6.11
C LEU A 7 5.05 -10.70 -4.79
N GLN A 8 6.37 -10.78 -4.86
CA GLN A 8 7.26 -10.23 -3.86
C GLN A 8 6.93 -8.75 -3.94
N THR A 9 6.05 -8.29 -3.05
CA THR A 9 5.90 -6.88 -2.76
C THR A 9 7.30 -6.35 -2.57
N GLU A 10 7.81 -5.56 -3.52
CA GLU A 10 9.20 -5.08 -3.47
C GLU A 10 9.32 -4.21 -2.22
N PRO A 11 9.98 -4.68 -1.14
CA PRO A 11 9.99 -3.95 0.13
C PRO A 11 10.64 -2.58 -0.05
N GLN A 12 11.56 -2.49 -1.01
CA GLN A 12 12.26 -1.29 -1.45
C GLN A 12 11.30 -0.21 -1.96
N LEU A 13 10.21 -0.59 -2.61
CA LEU A 13 9.22 0.34 -3.17
C LEU A 13 8.34 0.93 -2.06
N LEU A 14 7.92 0.10 -1.10
CA LEU A 14 7.22 0.58 0.11
C LEU A 14 8.10 1.45 0.99
N ASP A 15 9.37 1.10 1.16
CA ASP A 15 10.35 1.92 1.87
C ASP A 15 10.49 3.29 1.20
N GLN A 16 10.66 3.35 -0.13
CA GLN A 16 10.78 4.61 -0.85
C GLN A 16 9.49 5.47 -0.73
N VAL A 17 8.32 4.86 -0.86
CA VAL A 17 7.03 5.57 -0.72
C VAL A 17 6.88 6.13 0.70
N ALA A 18 7.23 5.33 1.72
CA ALA A 18 7.16 5.75 3.11
C ALA A 18 8.17 6.86 3.44
N GLU A 19 9.42 6.75 2.97
CA GLU A 19 10.47 7.75 3.18
C GLU A 19 10.16 9.08 2.49
N GLN A 20 9.59 9.03 1.29
CA GLN A 20 9.22 10.23 0.53
C GLN A 20 7.85 10.81 0.92
N GLY A 21 7.11 10.12 1.80
CA GLY A 21 5.76 10.51 2.21
C GLY A 21 4.74 10.50 1.06
N TRP A 22 4.99 9.69 0.03
CA TRP A 22 4.14 9.58 -1.15
C TRP A 22 2.78 8.96 -0.82
N ARG A 23 1.77 9.33 -1.59
CA ARG A 23 0.43 8.73 -1.53
C ARG A 23 0.22 7.86 -2.76
N LEU A 24 -0.21 6.63 -2.55
CA LEU A 24 -0.50 5.68 -3.62
C LEU A 24 -2.00 5.63 -3.89
N PRO A 25 -2.45 5.67 -5.15
CA PRO A 25 -3.84 5.36 -5.49
C PRO A 25 -4.24 3.96 -5.00
N THR A 26 -5.50 3.78 -4.62
CA THR A 26 -6.02 2.49 -4.13
C THR A 26 -5.71 1.34 -5.08
N GLY A 27 -5.88 1.54 -6.39
CA GLY A 27 -5.59 0.50 -7.39
C GLY A 27 -4.12 0.09 -7.43
N GLU A 28 -3.20 1.05 -7.39
CA GLU A 28 -1.76 0.75 -7.37
C GLU A 28 -1.34 0.05 -6.09
N LEU A 29 -1.86 0.51 -4.94
CA LEU A 29 -1.56 -0.11 -3.66
C LEU A 29 -2.15 -1.53 -3.56
N ALA A 30 -3.37 -1.75 -4.06
CA ALA A 30 -4.00 -3.07 -4.08
C ALA A 30 -3.15 -4.06 -4.90
N LEU A 31 -2.70 -3.66 -6.10
CA LEU A 31 -1.81 -4.45 -6.94
C LEU A 31 -0.47 -4.75 -6.24
N LEU A 32 0.13 -3.75 -5.60
CA LEU A 32 1.40 -3.90 -4.89
C LEU A 32 1.29 -4.86 -3.70
N LEU A 33 0.16 -4.83 -2.98
CA LEU A 33 -0.13 -5.74 -1.88
C LEU A 33 -0.67 -7.11 -2.33
N GLY A 34 -0.90 -7.30 -3.65
CA GLY A 34 -1.49 -8.51 -4.20
C GLY A 34 -2.94 -8.74 -3.74
N ARG A 35 -3.68 -7.66 -3.47
CA ARG A 35 -5.08 -7.68 -3.03
C ARG A 35 -6.00 -7.19 -4.15
N GLU A 36 -7.20 -7.75 -4.19
CA GLU A 36 -8.23 -7.30 -5.15
C GLU A 36 -8.84 -5.95 -4.74
N GLU A 37 -8.94 -5.69 -3.43
CA GLU A 37 -9.50 -4.46 -2.88
C GLU A 37 -8.82 -4.10 -1.54
N LEU A 38 -8.79 -2.81 -1.23
CA LEU A 38 -8.39 -2.28 0.07
C LEU A 38 -9.60 -1.67 0.76
N THR A 39 -9.91 -2.17 1.96
CA THR A 39 -11.07 -1.75 2.74
C THR A 39 -10.66 -1.09 4.05
N GLY A 40 -11.53 -0.21 4.55
CA GLY A 40 -11.32 0.53 5.80
C GLY A 40 -10.57 1.85 5.62
N ASP A 41 -10.29 2.49 6.76
CA ASP A 41 -9.62 3.79 6.82
C ASP A 41 -8.13 3.65 7.16
N VAL A 42 -7.75 2.62 7.92
CA VAL A 42 -6.37 2.32 8.31
C VAL A 42 -6.17 0.81 8.38
N PHE A 43 -5.03 0.31 7.91
CA PHE A 43 -4.59 -1.06 8.15
C PHE A 43 -3.06 -1.17 8.22
N GLU A 44 -2.55 -2.26 8.79
CA GLU A 44 -1.11 -2.53 8.87
C GLU A 44 -0.76 -3.84 8.17
N CYS A 45 0.32 -3.85 7.39
CA CYS A 45 0.79 -5.04 6.69
C CYS A 45 2.28 -4.93 6.38
N TYR A 46 3.00 -6.05 6.39
CA TYR A 46 4.44 -6.12 6.06
C TYR A 46 5.34 -5.14 6.85
N GLY A 47 4.93 -4.70 8.04
CA GLY A 47 5.67 -3.69 8.83
C GLY A 47 5.39 -2.23 8.43
N TYR A 48 4.36 -1.99 7.62
CA TYR A 48 3.90 -0.66 7.20
C TYR A 48 2.45 -0.43 7.62
N ARG A 49 2.13 0.82 7.93
CA ARG A 49 0.78 1.32 8.17
C ARG A 49 0.31 2.05 6.92
N PHE A 50 -0.89 1.72 6.49
CA PHE A 50 -1.56 2.29 5.34
C PHE A 50 -2.77 3.07 5.85
N THR A 51 -2.81 4.36 5.55
CA THR A 51 -3.86 5.28 6.00
C THR A 51 -4.55 5.85 4.77
N ARG A 52 -5.86 5.64 4.65
CA ARG A 52 -6.68 6.20 3.59
C ARG A 52 -6.70 7.73 3.71
N GLY A 53 -6.39 8.41 2.62
CA GLY A 53 -6.50 9.86 2.49
C GLY A 53 -7.93 10.27 2.16
N ASP A 54 -8.31 11.46 2.63
CA ASP A 54 -9.67 12.00 2.49
C ASP A 54 -10.12 12.17 1.02
N GLU A 55 -11.41 11.97 0.84
CA GLU A 55 -12.18 11.92 -0.42
C GLU A 55 -12.39 13.31 -1.06
N GLY A 56 -11.36 14.17 -1.06
CA GLY A 56 -11.43 15.52 -1.63
C GLY A 56 -11.15 15.56 -3.15
N ASP A 57 -10.43 14.57 -3.66
CA ASP A 57 -10.06 14.43 -5.06
C ASP A 57 -10.46 13.05 -5.55
N LEU A 58 -10.85 12.95 -6.82
CA LEU A 58 -11.57 11.87 -7.48
C LEU A 58 -10.92 10.46 -7.45
N ALA A 59 -9.86 10.23 -6.68
CA ALA A 59 -9.25 8.93 -6.45
C ALA A 59 -8.84 8.75 -4.97
N ILE A 60 -9.41 7.73 -4.33
CA ILE A 60 -8.99 7.32 -2.98
C ILE A 60 -7.49 6.98 -3.02
N SER A 61 -6.71 7.73 -2.25
CA SER A 61 -5.26 7.53 -2.11
C SER A 61 -4.92 7.06 -0.70
N TRP A 62 -3.77 6.39 -0.55
CA TRP A 62 -3.31 5.81 0.70
C TRP A 62 -1.91 6.33 1.01
N ARG A 63 -1.72 6.83 2.23
CA ARG A 63 -0.41 7.12 2.79
C ARG A 63 0.20 5.83 3.33
N VAL A 64 1.49 5.63 3.10
CA VAL A 64 2.26 4.52 3.66
C VAL A 64 3.24 5.06 4.69
N GLU A 65 3.31 4.45 5.87
CA GLU A 65 4.22 4.80 6.95
C GLU A 65 4.90 3.54 7.47
N LYS A 66 6.20 3.60 7.76
CA LYS A 66 6.91 2.48 8.36
C LYS A 66 6.54 2.37 9.84
N VAL A 67 6.09 1.19 10.27
CA VAL A 67 5.79 0.93 11.68
C VAL A 67 7.10 0.49 12.33
N SER A 68 7.88 1.46 12.79
CA SER A 68 9.10 1.19 13.56
C SER A 68 8.71 0.55 14.89
N SER A 69 8.83 -0.78 14.98
CA SER A 69 8.90 -1.49 16.27
C SER A 69 10.33 -1.52 16.79
#